data_AF-U5N033-F1
#
_entry.id   AF-U5N033-F1
#
_cell.length_a   1.000
_cell.length_b   1.000
_cell.length_c   1.000
_cell.angle_alpha   90.00
_cell.angle_beta   90.00
_cell.angle_gamma   90.00
#
_symmetry.space_group_name_H-M   'P 1'
#
loop_
_entity.id
_entity.type
_entity.pdbx_description
1 polymer ?
#
loop_
_entity_poly.entity_id
_entity_poly.type
_entity_poly.pdbx_seq_one_letter_code
_entity_poly.pdbx_strand_id
1 'polypeptide(L)'
;MNCVCPWIYVDYRNNIWDFFKNGNKELCYKIMYGEGKWSKESLIDKEIRGFAIYIEDDETIHIVYSNIKGELKYCTMKNKRWVGMTLYQIDVDEFEIQSLKIRIIRDEMHIFYLLIGKDGSDHGVLMHCIWNGRETKVNTLSDIILVPNINEHYMLNINENNDIDTFFITDEGDEISLNYCSFQNHIWSSVKRLYGIQGEEIDFEVLVDKEEINILNKSREDAIYFLDHVRIDKGGIIQEFRVYESSKELSEPLVFVKDRKLYSCWLEQGEILYSVFDNEKWRKAYHFDRGNELPVSRYNCFICSDGGSSIKAMKAYATDEPDLYLFVPSQFVINRKESLKDERIKVTEDLSSEGEEVQRLKLKLSRMKLEKKDLENKIDSLNMQLKKRLKSIHEYEEEFVRLVEQKRKADENYKVFLELQQNIQKKLENTNKQLLEERNVKASIENELKEYKEKNILIKQQVEMLSTENERLNKEIELEKENIQEKLEELNTNLLEERNIKASIESELKECKEENSLIKQQVEMMSEENKRLNKELEFERNQSIMERLLKRRSNGI
;
A
#
# COMPACT_ATOMS: atom_id res chain seq x y z
N MET A 1 31.35 13.65 21.59
CA MET A 1 30.31 12.65 21.23
C MET A 1 29.00 13.42 21.09
N ASN A 2 28.46 13.60 19.89
CA ASN A 2 27.25 14.38 19.68
C ASN A 2 26.04 13.50 20.04
N CYS A 3 25.69 13.52 21.33
CA CYS A 3 24.59 12.74 21.86
C CYS A 3 23.28 13.43 21.46
N VAL A 4 22.47 12.75 20.64
CA VAL A 4 21.10 13.19 20.39
C VAL A 4 20.35 12.91 21.68
N CYS A 5 19.92 13.95 22.41
CA CYS A 5 19.12 13.76 23.62
C CYS A 5 17.92 12.86 23.31
N PRO A 6 17.76 11.72 24.00
CA PRO A 6 16.63 10.84 23.79
C PRO A 6 15.31 11.55 24.09
N TRP A 7 14.26 11.14 23.38
CA TRP A 7 12.93 11.75 23.49
C TRP A 7 11.97 10.76 24.13
N ILE A 8 11.35 11.19 25.22
CA ILE A 8 10.31 10.43 25.92
C ILE A 8 8.95 11.05 25.61
N TYR A 9 7.98 10.20 25.28
CA TYR A 9 6.58 10.60 25.20
C TYR A 9 5.73 9.72 26.11
N VAL A 10 5.00 10.34 27.04
CA VAL A 10 4.03 9.66 27.92
C VAL A 10 2.63 9.94 27.39
N ASP A 11 2.00 8.90 26.84
CA ASP A 11 0.65 9.01 26.26
C ASP A 11 -0.47 9.04 27.32
N TYR A 12 -1.71 9.31 26.91
CA TYR A 12 -2.87 9.36 27.82
C TYR A 12 -3.16 8.06 28.58
N ARG A 13 -2.59 6.93 28.16
CA ARG A 13 -2.71 5.64 28.83
C ARG A 13 -1.53 5.37 29.77
N ASN A 14 -0.67 6.36 29.98
CA ASN A 14 0.58 6.25 30.70
C ASN A 14 1.55 5.22 30.11
N ASN A 15 1.47 4.96 28.79
CA ASN A 15 2.54 4.23 28.12
C ASN A 15 3.69 5.19 27.84
N ILE A 16 4.91 4.70 28.04
CA ILE A 16 6.12 5.48 27.83
C ILE A 16 6.73 5.05 26.50
N TRP A 17 6.77 5.97 25.55
CA TRP A 17 7.45 5.82 24.27
C TRP A 17 8.85 6.40 24.42
N ASP A 18 9.85 5.59 24.12
CA ASP A 18 11.24 6.03 24.02
C ASP A 18 11.67 6.03 22.56
N PHE A 19 12.06 7.20 22.06
CA PHE A 19 12.59 7.41 20.72
C PHE A 19 14.08 7.74 20.80
N PHE A 20 14.88 6.95 20.10
CA PHE A 20 16.33 7.03 20.21
C PHE A 20 17.02 6.62 18.90
N LYS A 21 18.27 7.07 18.77
CA LYS A 21 19.18 6.62 17.71
C LYS A 21 20.05 5.51 18.28
N ASN A 22 19.95 4.30 17.74
CA ASN A 22 20.77 3.17 18.19
C ASN A 22 22.23 3.27 17.69
N GLY A 23 23.09 2.37 18.16
CA GLY A 23 24.51 2.32 17.76
C GLY A 23 24.75 2.09 16.26
N ASN A 24 23.76 1.55 15.54
CA ASN A 24 23.81 1.34 14.09
C ASN A 24 23.38 2.57 13.27
N LYS A 25 23.17 3.73 13.93
CA LYS A 25 22.61 4.95 13.32
C LYS A 25 21.20 4.73 12.76
N GLU A 26 20.41 3.88 13.41
CA GLU A 26 19.01 3.68 13.08
C GLU A 26 18.14 4.47 14.08
N LEU A 27 17.11 5.15 13.58
CA LEU A 27 16.09 5.76 14.42
C LEU A 27 15.08 4.68 14.78
N CYS A 28 14.97 4.41 16.06
CA CYS A 28 14.12 3.38 16.61
C CYS A 28 13.19 3.95 17.67
N TYR A 29 12.15 3.18 18.00
CA TYR A 29 11.34 3.41 19.18
C TYR A 29 11.01 2.10 19.89
N LYS A 30 10.71 2.22 21.18
CA LYS A 30 10.13 1.15 22.00
C LYS A 30 9.11 1.72 22.97
N ILE A 31 8.22 0.87 23.46
CA ILE A 31 7.10 1.28 24.31
C ILE A 31 7.13 0.46 25.59
N MET A 32 7.11 1.12 26.74
CA MET A 32 6.83 0.50 28.03
C MET A 32 5.33 0.61 28.29
N TYR A 33 4.66 -0.55 28.30
CA TYR A 33 3.28 -0.65 28.75
C TYR A 33 3.26 -0.82 30.28
N GLY A 34 2.13 -0.53 30.94
CA GLY A 34 2.00 -0.45 32.41
C GLY A 34 2.45 -1.66 33.25
N GLU A 35 2.86 -2.78 32.65
CA GLU A 35 3.53 -3.92 33.31
C GLU A 35 5.05 -3.71 33.53
N GLY A 36 5.60 -2.54 33.15
CA GLY A 36 7.01 -2.21 33.34
C GLY A 36 7.96 -2.91 32.36
N LYS A 37 7.43 -3.52 31.29
CA LYS A 37 8.23 -4.22 30.27
C LYS A 37 8.24 -3.45 28.96
N TRP A 38 9.45 -3.23 28.44
CA TRP A 38 9.69 -2.65 27.12
C TRP A 38 9.29 -3.62 26.00
N SER A 39 8.70 -3.07 24.93
CA SER A 39 8.54 -3.76 23.66
C SER A 39 9.89 -4.00 22.99
N LYS A 40 9.92 -4.87 21.98
CA LYS A 40 11.07 -4.94 21.06
C LYS A 40 11.25 -3.60 20.34
N GLU A 41 12.50 -3.28 20.03
CA GLU A 41 12.85 -2.12 19.22
C GLU A 41 12.17 -2.19 17.85
N SER A 42 11.56 -1.09 17.45
CA SER A 42 10.88 -0.93 16.17
C SER A 42 11.58 0.14 15.35
N LEU A 43 11.99 -0.24 14.14
CA LEU A 43 12.73 0.63 13.22
C LEU A 43 11.80 1.68 12.59
N ILE A 44 12.24 2.94 12.56
CA ILE A 44 11.59 4.05 11.83
C ILE A 44 12.33 4.30 10.51
N ASP A 45 13.63 4.58 10.57
CA ASP A 45 14.48 4.77 9.39
C ASP A 45 15.98 4.57 9.73
N LYS A 46 16.84 4.50 8.71
CA LYS A 46 18.26 4.20 8.81
C LYS A 46 19.14 5.39 8.44
N GLU A 47 20.43 5.28 8.76
CA GLU A 47 21.46 6.27 8.40
C GLU A 47 21.22 7.65 9.01
N ILE A 48 20.75 7.69 10.25
CA ILE A 48 20.27 8.88 10.95
C ILE A 48 21.43 9.62 11.60
N ARG A 49 21.47 10.94 11.39
CA ARG A 49 22.42 11.86 12.02
C ARG A 49 21.84 12.43 13.31
N GLY A 50 20.69 13.09 13.20
CA GLY A 50 19.92 13.65 14.30
C GLY A 50 18.42 13.60 14.03
N PHE A 51 17.62 13.77 15.07
CA PHE A 51 16.17 13.83 14.96
C PHE A 51 15.57 14.72 16.05
N ALA A 52 14.34 15.18 15.82
CA ALA A 52 13.53 15.92 16.75
C ALA A 52 12.07 15.46 16.65
N ILE A 53 11.35 15.53 17.76
CA ILE A 53 9.98 15.07 17.88
C ILE A 53 9.08 16.21 18.34
N TYR A 54 7.85 16.21 17.84
CA TYR A 54 6.76 17.06 18.27
C TYR A 54 5.51 16.21 18.39
N ILE A 55 4.81 16.35 19.50
CA ILE A 55 3.54 15.66 19.73
C ILE A 55 2.44 16.72 19.82
N GLU A 56 1.44 16.61 18.95
CA GLU A 56 0.25 17.46 18.98
C GLU A 56 -0.72 17.01 20.08
N ASP A 57 -1.65 17.88 20.50
CA ASP A 57 -2.63 17.59 21.55
C ASP A 57 -3.55 16.40 21.23
N ASP A 58 -3.69 16.03 19.95
CA ASP A 58 -4.43 14.84 19.50
C ASP A 58 -3.59 13.55 19.49
N GLU A 59 -2.37 13.61 20.06
CA GLU A 59 -1.36 12.55 20.11
C GLU A 59 -0.73 12.21 18.75
N THR A 60 -0.90 13.05 17.74
CA THR A 60 -0.17 12.90 16.47
C THR A 60 1.32 13.12 16.70
N ILE A 61 2.10 12.10 16.31
CA ILE A 61 3.56 12.11 16.43
C ILE A 61 4.16 12.63 15.14
N HIS A 62 4.93 13.71 15.24
CA HIS A 62 5.70 14.30 14.16
C HIS A 62 7.19 14.10 14.46
N ILE A 63 7.91 13.53 13.51
CA ILE A 63 9.35 13.32 13.62
C ILE A 63 10.01 13.99 12.42
N VAL A 64 11.00 14.84 12.70
CA VAL A 64 11.91 15.37 11.68
C VAL A 64 13.30 14.85 11.96
N TYR A 65 14.00 14.37 10.94
CA TYR A 65 15.33 13.80 11.08
C TYR A 65 16.20 14.12 9.87
N SER A 66 17.51 14.15 10.11
CA SER A 66 18.53 14.26 9.06
C SER A 66 19.23 12.92 8.88
N ASN A 67 19.61 12.61 7.63
CA ASN A 67 20.40 11.42 7.33
C ASN A 67 21.83 11.74 6.86
N ILE A 68 22.66 10.70 6.71
CA ILE A 68 24.05 10.87 6.26
C ILE A 68 24.18 11.41 4.82
N LYS A 69 23.10 11.39 4.03
CA LYS A 69 23.04 11.89 2.64
C LYS A 69 22.69 13.37 2.56
N GLY A 70 22.54 14.05 3.70
CA GLY A 70 22.17 15.47 3.74
C GLY A 70 20.68 15.72 3.48
N GLU A 71 19.82 14.71 3.59
CA GLU A 71 18.37 14.87 3.45
C GLU A 71 17.76 15.23 4.80
N LEU A 72 16.94 16.28 4.82
CA LEU A 72 16.02 16.61 5.91
C LEU A 72 14.68 15.96 5.61
N LYS A 73 14.26 15.02 6.45
CA LYS A 73 13.08 14.20 6.25
C LYS A 73 12.08 14.39 7.37
N TYR A 74 10.80 14.21 7.03
CA TYR A 74 9.68 14.20 7.95
C TYR A 74 9.00 12.85 7.91
N CYS A 75 8.57 12.35 9.06
CA CYS A 75 7.61 11.24 9.13
C CYS A 75 6.59 11.41 10.26
N THR A 76 5.47 10.73 10.09
CA THR A 76 4.38 10.63 11.08
C THR A 76 3.77 9.24 11.05
N MET A 77 3.04 8.87 12.11
CA MET A 77 2.38 7.58 12.21
C MET A 77 0.97 7.65 11.59
N LYS A 78 0.72 6.89 10.53
CA LYS A 78 -0.63 6.70 9.94
C LYS A 78 -0.97 5.23 9.82
N ASN A 79 -2.15 4.81 10.30
CA ASN A 79 -2.60 3.41 10.26
C ASN A 79 -1.56 2.42 10.82
N LYS A 80 -0.90 2.78 11.94
CA LYS A 80 0.17 2.00 12.59
C LYS A 80 1.43 1.79 11.72
N ARG A 81 1.67 2.64 10.74
CA ARG A 81 2.89 2.66 9.92
C ARG A 81 3.47 4.06 9.87
N TRP A 82 4.79 4.14 9.90
CA TRP A 82 5.50 5.38 9.63
C TRP A 82 5.39 5.72 8.15
N VAL A 83 4.91 6.93 7.86
CA VAL A 83 4.85 7.51 6.52
C VAL A 83 5.64 8.81 6.52
N GLY A 84 6.45 9.03 5.49
CA GLY A 84 7.34 10.18 5.46
C GLY A 84 7.68 10.67 4.07
N MET A 85 8.34 11.82 4.02
CA MET A 85 8.81 12.49 2.81
C MET A 85 10.10 13.26 3.08
N THR A 86 10.84 13.57 2.03
CA THR A 86 11.99 14.49 2.09
C THR A 86 11.48 15.92 1.98
N LEU A 87 11.85 16.78 2.94
CA LEU A 87 11.46 18.19 2.98
C LEU A 87 12.45 19.08 2.25
N TYR A 88 13.74 18.77 2.38
CA TYR A 88 14.85 19.55 1.87
C TYR A 88 16.11 18.69 1.76
N GLN A 89 17.05 19.06 0.90
CA GLN A 89 18.34 18.39 0.76
C GLN A 89 19.44 19.44 0.69
N ILE A 90 20.49 19.26 1.48
CA ILE A 90 21.68 20.12 1.51
C ILE A 90 22.78 19.54 0.63
N ASP A 91 23.77 20.37 0.31
CA ASP A 91 25.04 19.88 -0.21
C ASP A 91 25.77 19.10 0.89
N VAL A 92 25.86 17.78 0.68
CA VAL A 92 26.46 16.86 1.65
C VAL A 92 28.00 16.94 1.63
N ASP A 93 28.62 17.54 0.62
CA ASP A 93 30.08 17.63 0.57
C ASP A 93 30.58 18.79 1.46
N GLU A 94 29.78 19.85 1.61
CA GLU A 94 30.15 21.04 2.39
C GLU A 94 29.63 20.99 3.84
N PHE A 95 28.39 20.53 4.04
CA PHE A 95 27.71 20.68 5.33
C PHE A 95 27.11 19.38 5.86
N GLU A 96 26.83 19.36 7.16
CA GLU A 96 25.95 18.39 7.79
C GLU A 96 24.91 19.04 8.72
N ILE A 97 23.71 18.44 8.77
CA ILE A 97 22.59 18.92 9.59
C ILE A 97 22.69 18.34 11.00
N GLN A 98 22.77 19.22 12.00
CA GLN A 98 22.80 18.88 13.42
C GLN A 98 21.81 19.70 14.26
N SER A 99 21.63 19.29 15.52
CA SER A 99 20.84 20.01 16.54
C SER A 99 19.44 20.38 16.06
N LEU A 100 18.67 19.40 15.58
CA LEU A 100 17.30 19.63 15.10
C LEU A 100 16.36 20.01 16.26
N LYS A 101 15.51 21.01 16.04
CA LYS A 101 14.37 21.35 16.92
C LYS A 101 13.14 21.65 16.08
N ILE A 102 11.98 21.21 16.53
CA ILE A 102 10.72 21.41 15.81
C ILE A 102 9.62 21.98 16.70
N ARG A 103 8.80 22.82 16.08
CA ARG A 103 7.60 23.43 16.65
C ARG A 103 6.53 23.52 15.58
N ILE A 104 5.30 23.13 15.92
CA ILE A 104 4.14 23.34 15.05
C ILE A 104 3.37 24.51 15.61
N ILE A 105 3.21 25.55 14.80
CA ILE A 105 2.48 26.76 15.16
C ILE A 105 1.38 26.95 14.12
N ARG A 106 0.13 26.87 14.57
CA ARG A 106 -1.04 26.86 13.68
C ARG A 106 -0.90 25.69 12.68
N ASP A 107 -0.81 25.97 11.40
CA ASP A 107 -0.72 24.96 10.33
C ASP A 107 0.70 24.88 9.72
N GLU A 108 1.70 25.52 10.34
CA GLU A 108 3.07 25.54 9.85
C GLU A 108 4.02 24.83 10.82
N MET A 109 4.86 23.96 10.26
CA MET A 109 5.96 23.32 10.97
C MET A 109 7.22 24.18 10.82
N HIS A 110 7.70 24.68 11.95
CA HIS A 110 8.95 25.40 12.07
C HIS A 110 10.06 24.43 12.52
N ILE A 111 11.07 24.30 11.67
CA ILE A 111 12.18 23.37 11.82
C ILE A 111 13.46 24.20 11.91
N PHE A 112 14.17 24.06 13.02
CA PHE A 112 15.45 24.71 13.25
C PHE A 112 16.57 23.67 13.28
N TYR A 113 17.71 24.03 12.73
CA TYR A 113 18.91 23.19 12.72
C TYR A 113 20.16 24.02 12.47
N LEU A 114 21.31 23.42 12.79
CA LEU A 114 22.62 23.94 12.43
C LEU A 114 23.14 23.20 11.21
N LEU A 115 23.65 23.94 10.23
CA LEU A 115 24.56 23.42 9.22
C LEU A 115 25.96 23.57 9.76
N ILE A 116 26.70 22.47 9.86
CA ILE A 116 28.08 22.46 10.36
C ILE A 116 29.00 22.13 9.18
N GLY A 117 30.03 22.96 8.97
CA GLY A 117 31.03 22.76 7.94
C GLY A 117 31.82 21.46 8.13
N LYS A 118 32.08 20.75 7.03
CA LYS A 118 32.90 19.51 7.03
C LYS A 118 34.39 19.74 6.80
N ASP A 119 34.78 20.99 6.55
CA ASP A 119 36.16 21.41 6.32
C ASP A 119 37.03 21.41 7.59
N GLY A 120 36.43 21.09 8.74
CA GLY A 120 37.09 21.09 10.04
C GLY A 120 37.18 22.48 10.67
N SER A 121 36.50 23.48 10.08
CA SER A 121 36.28 24.77 10.72
C SER A 121 35.26 24.66 11.86
N ASP A 122 35.24 25.66 12.72
CA ASP A 122 34.19 25.92 13.70
C ASP A 122 32.98 26.63 13.07
N HIS A 123 32.88 26.68 11.75
CA HIS A 123 31.80 27.39 11.08
C HIS A 123 30.48 26.60 11.15
N GLY A 124 29.46 27.25 11.70
CA GLY A 124 28.08 26.81 11.71
C GLY A 124 27.14 27.87 11.13
N VAL A 125 26.02 27.43 10.57
CA VAL A 125 24.93 28.32 10.11
C VAL A 125 23.62 27.89 10.74
N LEU A 126 22.99 28.78 11.48
CA LEU A 126 21.66 28.55 12.04
C LEU A 126 20.61 28.74 10.95
N MET A 127 19.75 27.75 10.80
CA MET A 127 18.75 27.69 9.73
C MET A 127 17.34 27.63 10.33
N HIS A 128 16.39 28.31 9.66
CA HIS A 128 14.96 28.19 9.91
C HIS A 128 14.25 27.73 8.65
N CYS A 129 13.66 26.55 8.73
CA CYS A 129 12.86 25.94 7.67
C CYS A 129 11.38 25.95 8.09
N ILE A 130 10.52 26.46 7.21
CA ILE A 130 9.06 26.53 7.40
C ILE A 130 8.42 25.61 6.38
N TRP A 131 7.63 24.65 6.86
CA TRP A 131 6.88 23.72 6.02
C TRP A 131 5.38 23.81 6.32
N ASN A 132 4.58 24.10 5.29
CA ASN A 132 3.12 24.29 5.40
C ASN A 132 2.32 23.06 4.90
N GLY A 133 2.97 21.89 4.79
CA GLY A 133 2.36 20.68 4.23
C GLY A 133 2.46 20.55 2.70
N ARG A 134 2.81 21.63 1.98
CA ARG A 134 2.96 21.64 0.51
C ARG A 134 4.32 22.11 0.05
N GLU A 135 4.78 23.22 0.61
CA GLU A 135 6.03 23.89 0.24
C GLU A 135 6.93 24.03 1.46
N THR A 136 8.23 24.00 1.18
CA THR A 136 9.30 24.19 2.17
C THR A 136 10.03 25.50 1.85
N LYS A 137 10.11 26.40 2.82
CA LYS A 137 10.89 27.65 2.73
C LYS A 137 12.03 27.60 3.72
N VAL A 138 13.24 27.87 3.27
CA VAL A 138 14.45 27.83 4.10
C VAL A 138 15.06 29.23 4.17
N ASN A 139 15.38 29.67 5.38
CA ASN A 139 16.01 30.96 5.65
C ASN A 139 17.25 30.76 6.53
N THR A 140 18.32 31.47 6.20
CA THR A 140 19.49 31.62 7.06
C THR A 140 19.19 32.64 8.15
N LEU A 141 19.42 32.26 9.41
CA LEU A 141 19.23 33.12 10.58
C LEU A 141 20.48 33.91 10.93
N SER A 142 21.59 33.20 11.11
CA SER A 142 22.88 33.77 11.50
C SER A 142 23.98 32.77 11.21
N ASP A 143 25.15 33.27 10.87
CA ASP A 143 26.40 32.54 11.00
C ASP A 143 26.74 32.43 12.50
N ILE A 144 27.33 31.29 12.89
CA ILE A 144 27.71 30.96 14.25
C ILE A 144 29.11 30.35 14.20
N ILE A 145 29.99 30.84 15.07
CA ILE A 145 31.26 30.19 15.37
C ILE A 145 31.00 29.21 16.51
N LEU A 146 31.14 27.92 16.21
CA LEU A 146 30.75 26.82 17.08
C LEU A 146 31.72 26.69 18.24
N VAL A 147 31.18 26.86 19.44
CA VAL A 147 31.94 26.62 20.67
C VAL A 147 32.20 25.12 20.84
N PRO A 148 33.45 24.70 21.12
CA PRO A 148 33.78 23.30 21.31
C PRO A 148 33.16 22.72 22.58
N ASN A 149 32.86 21.41 22.55
CA ASN A 149 32.36 20.63 23.69
C ASN A 149 31.02 21.09 24.30
N ILE A 150 30.22 21.87 23.56
CA ILE A 150 28.86 22.24 23.97
C ILE A 150 27.83 21.34 23.30
N ASN A 151 26.79 20.98 24.06
CA ASN A 151 25.69 20.14 23.58
C ASN A 151 24.63 20.92 22.78
N GLU A 152 24.35 22.16 23.15
CA GLU A 152 23.31 23.00 22.53
C GLU A 152 23.82 24.42 22.25
N HIS A 153 23.88 24.81 20.98
CA HIS A 153 24.27 26.18 20.58
C HIS A 153 23.09 27.15 20.46
N TYR A 154 21.85 26.65 20.55
CA TYR A 154 20.66 27.50 20.45
C TYR A 154 19.46 26.94 21.22
N MET A 155 18.58 27.83 21.65
CA MET A 155 17.34 27.59 22.37
C MET A 155 16.17 28.27 21.67
N LEU A 156 15.00 27.62 21.73
CA LEU A 156 13.76 28.15 21.16
C LEU A 156 12.74 28.30 22.28
N ASN A 157 12.10 29.45 22.32
CA ASN A 157 10.95 29.71 23.18
C ASN A 157 9.77 30.18 22.32
N ILE A 158 8.56 29.74 22.66
CA ILE A 158 7.33 30.23 22.03
C ILE A 158 6.61 31.10 23.04
N ASN A 159 6.32 32.35 22.67
CA ASN A 159 5.57 33.26 23.53
C ASN A 159 4.05 33.05 23.42
N GLU A 160 3.26 33.75 24.24
CA GLU A 160 1.79 33.63 24.23
C GLU A 160 1.13 34.02 22.89
N ASN A 161 1.81 34.80 22.05
CA ASN A 161 1.34 35.22 20.72
C ASN A 161 1.67 34.20 19.62
N ASN A 162 2.37 33.11 19.97
CA ASN A 162 2.99 32.16 19.05
C ASN A 162 4.12 32.74 18.20
N ASP A 163 4.80 33.78 18.69
CA ASP A 163 6.07 34.20 18.12
C ASP A 163 7.19 33.26 18.60
N ILE A 164 8.22 33.12 17.78
CA ILE A 164 9.37 32.27 18.09
C ILE A 164 10.53 33.16 18.52
N ASP A 165 10.91 33.06 19.78
CA ASP A 165 12.12 33.65 20.32
C ASP A 165 13.27 32.64 20.17
N THR A 166 14.36 33.07 19.56
CA THR A 166 15.56 32.26 19.34
C THR A 166 16.75 32.89 20.05
N PHE A 167 17.38 32.09 20.90
CA PHE A 167 18.59 32.45 21.63
C PHE A 167 19.71 31.56 21.15
N PHE A 168 20.88 32.10 20.86
CA PHE A 168 22.00 31.31 20.37
C PHE A 168 23.34 31.89 20.79
N ILE A 169 24.33 31.02 20.90
CA ILE A 169 25.69 31.39 21.28
C ILE A 169 26.62 31.32 20.08
N THR A 170 27.60 32.22 20.03
CA THR A 170 28.71 32.18 19.08
C THR A 170 30.00 32.54 19.81
N ASP A 171 31.10 31.89 19.43
CA ASP A 171 32.42 32.26 19.91
C ASP A 171 32.88 33.55 19.23
N GLU A 172 33.10 34.62 20.00
CA GLU A 172 33.67 35.88 19.47
C GLU A 172 35.19 35.98 19.72
N GLY A 173 35.79 34.94 20.32
CA GLY A 173 37.23 34.81 20.58
C GLY A 173 37.61 35.15 22.02
N ASP A 174 37.20 36.33 22.50
CA ASP A 174 37.43 36.80 23.88
C ASP A 174 36.28 36.45 24.85
N GLU A 175 35.13 36.06 24.31
CA GLU A 175 33.98 35.60 25.06
C GLU A 175 33.04 34.78 24.16
N ILE A 176 32.10 34.09 24.78
CA ILE A 176 31.00 33.44 24.07
C ILE A 176 29.78 34.37 24.15
N SER A 177 29.41 34.96 23.03
CA SER A 177 28.32 35.94 23.00
C SER A 177 26.97 35.25 22.91
N LEU A 178 26.06 35.61 23.81
CA LEU A 178 24.67 35.19 23.77
C LEU A 178 23.84 36.20 22.97
N ASN A 179 23.19 35.71 21.92
CA ASN A 179 22.43 36.49 20.96
C ASN A 179 20.95 36.12 20.97
N TYR A 180 20.13 37.06 20.53
CA TYR A 180 18.68 36.95 20.50
C TYR A 180 18.10 37.48 19.19
N CYS A 181 17.12 36.78 18.64
CA CYS A 181 16.24 37.26 17.59
C CYS A 181 14.84 36.65 17.74
N SER A 182 13.86 37.25 17.09
CA SER A 182 12.45 36.88 17.21
C SER A 182 11.78 36.79 15.85
N PHE A 183 10.96 35.77 15.63
CA PHE A 183 10.14 35.61 14.45
C PHE A 183 8.70 36.02 14.75
N GLN A 184 8.27 37.12 14.15
CA GLN A 184 6.94 37.71 14.35
C GLN A 184 6.34 38.06 12.99
N ASN A 185 5.06 37.72 12.76
CA ASN A 185 4.35 38.03 11.51
C ASN A 185 5.11 37.57 10.24
N HIS A 186 5.72 36.39 10.27
CA HIS A 186 6.55 35.82 9.21
C HIS A 186 7.85 36.56 8.90
N ILE A 187 8.33 37.44 9.79
CA ILE A 187 9.55 38.23 9.61
C ILE A 187 10.45 38.04 10.83
N TRP A 188 11.75 37.84 10.57
CA TRP A 188 12.77 37.84 11.61
C TRP A 188 13.16 39.27 11.99
N SER A 189 13.27 39.53 13.30
CA SER A 189 13.93 40.72 13.80
C SER A 189 15.45 40.64 13.61
N SER A 190 16.13 41.79 13.69
CA SER A 190 17.58 41.83 13.66
C SER A 190 18.18 41.12 14.88
N VAL A 191 19.26 40.37 14.67
CA VAL A 191 20.04 39.77 15.75
C VAL A 191 20.52 40.85 16.71
N LYS A 192 20.31 40.62 18.01
CA LYS A 192 20.74 41.48 19.11
C LYS A 192 21.64 40.68 20.07
N ARG A 193 22.86 41.15 20.29
CA ARG A 193 23.72 40.65 21.38
C ARG A 193 23.13 41.05 22.72
N LEU A 194 23.03 40.08 23.64
CA LEU A 194 22.54 40.28 25.00
C LEU A 194 23.71 40.55 25.95
N TYR A 195 24.61 39.58 26.10
CA TYR A 195 25.79 39.65 26.96
C TYR A 195 26.79 38.55 26.57
N GLY A 196 28.01 38.61 27.12
CA GLY A 196 29.05 37.60 26.96
C GLY A 196 29.13 36.65 28.16
N ILE A 197 29.40 35.37 27.89
CA ILE A 197 29.68 34.37 28.91
C ILE A 197 31.18 34.07 28.89
N GLN A 198 31.78 34.08 30.07
CA GLN A 198 33.21 33.81 30.29
C GLN A 198 33.42 32.36 30.73
N GLY A 199 34.65 31.87 30.52
CA GLY A 199 35.07 30.53 30.91
C GLY A 199 34.87 29.45 29.84
N GLU A 200 34.94 28.20 30.27
CA GLU A 200 34.83 27.01 29.42
C GLU A 200 33.68 26.10 29.86
N GLU A 201 33.44 25.01 29.13
CA GLU A 201 32.37 24.03 29.39
C GLU A 201 30.98 24.66 29.56
N ILE A 202 30.67 25.60 28.67
CA ILE A 202 29.45 26.40 28.77
C ILE A 202 28.21 25.57 28.44
N ASP A 203 27.14 25.81 29.17
CA ASP A 203 25.78 25.34 28.87
C ASP A 203 24.79 26.45 29.21
N PHE A 204 23.65 26.50 28.52
CA PHE A 204 22.63 27.50 28.84
C PHE A 204 21.21 26.98 28.64
N GLU A 205 20.33 27.37 29.55
CA GLU A 205 18.90 27.09 29.47
C GLU A 205 18.12 28.40 29.48
N VAL A 206 17.09 28.51 28.66
CA VAL A 206 16.24 29.70 28.58
C VAL A 206 14.81 29.37 28.96
N LEU A 207 14.23 30.18 29.83
CA LEU A 207 12.83 30.17 30.18
C LEU A 207 12.26 31.58 30.10
N VAL A 208 11.30 31.79 29.21
CA VAL A 208 10.53 33.04 29.17
C VAL A 208 9.27 32.85 30.01
N ASP A 209 9.15 33.62 31.10
CA ASP A 209 7.93 33.69 31.91
C ASP A 209 7.29 35.06 31.70
N LYS A 210 6.12 35.07 31.04
CA LYS A 210 5.40 36.29 30.60
C LYS A 210 6.25 37.12 29.63
N GLU A 211 6.92 38.15 30.15
CA GLU A 211 7.80 39.03 29.38
C GLU A 211 9.15 39.22 30.10
N GLU A 212 9.48 38.34 31.04
CA GLU A 212 10.82 38.24 31.63
C GLU A 212 11.52 37.03 31.03
N ILE A 213 12.72 37.26 30.52
CA ILE A 213 13.60 36.19 30.01
C ILE A 213 14.51 35.79 31.16
N ASN A 214 14.45 34.53 31.54
CA ASN A 214 15.33 33.93 32.56
C ASN A 214 16.29 32.99 31.86
N ILE A 215 17.58 33.26 31.98
CA ILE A 215 18.64 32.48 31.36
C ILE A 215 19.51 31.91 32.46
N LEU A 216 19.75 30.61 32.42
CA LEU A 216 20.61 29.91 33.37
C LEU A 216 21.88 29.52 32.62
N ASN A 217 23.01 30.16 32.94
CA ASN A 217 24.30 29.88 32.36
C ASN A 217 25.08 28.95 33.29
N LYS A 218 25.71 27.93 32.71
CA LYS A 218 26.76 27.15 33.33
C LYS A 218 28.08 27.53 32.69
N SER A 219 29.12 27.74 33.48
CA SER A 219 30.49 27.91 32.99
C SER A 219 31.48 27.32 33.98
N ARG A 220 32.73 27.13 33.55
CA ARG A 220 33.85 26.75 34.40
C ARG A 220 34.98 27.76 34.25
N GLU A 221 35.50 28.25 35.38
CA GLU A 221 36.72 29.06 35.44
C GLU A 221 37.59 28.56 36.60
N ASP A 222 38.90 28.45 36.41
CA ASP A 222 39.86 28.01 37.44
C ASP A 222 39.45 26.71 38.18
N ALA A 223 38.90 25.74 37.45
CA ALA A 223 38.36 24.48 37.97
C ALA A 223 37.16 24.61 38.94
N ILE A 224 36.51 25.76 38.98
CA ILE A 224 35.26 25.99 39.69
C ILE A 224 34.15 26.10 38.66
N TYR A 225 33.09 25.33 38.86
CA TYR A 225 31.86 25.42 38.07
C TYR A 225 30.93 26.46 38.68
N PHE A 226 30.38 27.29 37.81
CA PHE A 226 29.45 28.34 38.15
C PHE A 226 28.10 28.09 37.48
N LEU A 227 27.05 28.36 38.24
CA LEU A 227 25.69 28.39 37.74
C LEU A 227 25.13 29.78 38.03
N ASP A 228 24.93 30.56 36.97
CA ASP A 228 24.52 31.96 37.02
C ASP A 228 23.16 32.16 36.34
N HIS A 229 22.26 32.85 37.03
CA HIS A 229 20.95 33.21 36.52
C HIS A 229 20.96 34.66 36.07
N VAL A 230 20.69 34.86 34.79
CA VAL A 230 20.49 36.18 34.19
C VAL A 230 19.00 36.40 33.96
N ARG A 231 18.46 37.46 34.56
CA ARG A 231 17.10 37.95 34.32
C ARG A 231 17.15 39.17 33.40
N ILE A 232 16.38 39.14 32.32
CA ILE A 232 16.17 40.26 31.42
C ILE A 232 14.70 40.66 31.47
N ASP A 233 14.43 41.89 31.87
CA ASP A 233 13.06 42.41 31.94
C ASP A 233 12.57 42.96 30.59
N LYS A 234 11.32 43.39 30.55
CA LYS A 234 10.67 44.04 29.39
C LYS A 234 11.45 45.25 28.85
N GLY A 235 12.16 45.96 29.72
CA GLY A 235 12.97 47.13 29.37
C GLY A 235 14.34 46.75 28.80
N GLY A 236 14.69 45.47 28.80
CA GLY A 236 16.01 44.97 28.43
C GLY A 236 17.04 45.18 29.54
N ILE A 237 16.62 45.45 30.78
CA ILE A 237 17.53 45.56 31.92
C ILE A 237 17.98 44.15 32.29
N ILE A 238 19.30 43.95 32.30
CA ILE A 238 19.95 42.68 32.62
C ILE A 238 20.37 42.69 34.08
N GLN A 239 20.03 41.62 34.81
CA GLN A 239 20.42 41.40 36.19
C GLN A 239 20.97 39.99 36.35
N GLU A 240 22.06 39.84 37.08
CA GLU A 240 22.76 38.58 37.26
C GLU A 240 22.73 38.14 38.72
N PHE A 241 22.52 36.84 38.94
CA PHE A 241 22.43 36.23 40.26
C PHE A 241 23.17 34.89 40.27
N ARG A 242 24.13 34.74 41.19
CA ARG A 242 24.77 33.44 41.46
C ARG A 242 23.75 32.45 42.02
N VAL A 243 23.54 31.35 41.30
CA VAL A 243 22.67 30.24 41.74
C VAL A 243 23.44 29.30 42.64
N TYR A 244 24.62 28.88 42.18
CA TYR A 244 25.45 27.88 42.83
C TYR A 244 26.89 27.93 42.30
N GLU A 245 27.84 27.49 43.12
CA GLU A 245 29.24 27.32 42.73
C GLU A 245 29.81 26.08 43.40
N SER A 246 30.65 25.33 42.69
CA SER A 246 31.21 24.07 43.19
C SER A 246 32.49 23.72 42.46
N SER A 247 33.42 23.05 43.14
CA SER A 247 34.58 22.42 42.49
C SER A 247 34.26 21.07 41.84
N LYS A 248 33.04 20.58 42.04
CA LYS A 248 32.53 19.36 41.42
C LYS A 248 31.83 19.71 40.11
N GLU A 249 31.89 18.78 39.16
CA GLU A 249 31.24 18.92 37.86
C GLU A 249 29.74 19.13 38.02
N LEU A 250 29.24 20.19 37.39
CA LEU A 250 27.83 20.49 37.23
C LEU A 250 27.41 20.12 35.81
N SER A 251 26.26 19.45 35.68
CA SER A 251 25.74 19.07 34.37
C SER A 251 24.22 19.23 34.28
N GLU A 252 23.77 19.36 33.03
CA GLU A 252 22.37 19.37 32.63
C GLU A 252 21.46 20.31 33.45
N PRO A 253 21.83 21.60 33.60
CA PRO A 253 21.02 22.56 34.33
C PRO A 253 19.67 22.77 33.66
N LEU A 254 18.63 22.97 34.48
CA LEU A 254 17.26 23.22 34.05
C LEU A 254 16.67 24.38 34.86
N VAL A 255 15.88 25.22 34.20
CA VAL A 255 15.10 26.29 34.85
C VAL A 255 13.62 26.07 34.60
N PHE A 256 12.79 26.24 35.63
CA PHE A 256 11.34 26.04 35.54
C PHE A 256 10.56 26.92 36.52
N VAL A 257 9.30 27.20 36.19
CA VAL A 257 8.38 27.93 37.06
C VAL A 257 7.35 26.98 37.67
N LYS A 258 7.19 27.05 38.99
CA LYS A 258 6.14 26.35 39.73
C LYS A 258 5.57 27.24 40.82
N ASP A 259 4.25 27.25 40.99
CA ASP A 259 3.57 28.07 42.01
C ASP A 259 4.04 29.55 41.99
N ARG A 260 4.29 30.10 40.79
CA ARG A 260 4.80 31.47 40.55
C ARG A 260 6.18 31.77 41.13
N LYS A 261 6.99 30.74 41.37
CA LYS A 261 8.39 30.87 41.76
C LYS A 261 9.27 30.24 40.71
N LEU A 262 10.42 30.86 40.51
CA LEU A 262 11.47 30.35 39.64
C LEU A 262 12.32 29.35 40.43
N TYR A 263 12.55 28.20 39.81
CA TYR A 263 13.38 27.14 40.33
C TYR A 263 14.46 26.80 39.31
N SER A 264 15.59 26.33 39.82
CA SER A 264 16.66 25.75 39.04
C SER A 264 17.00 24.40 39.63
N CYS A 265 17.25 23.41 38.80
CA CYS A 265 17.80 22.12 39.20
C CYS A 265 18.95 21.72 38.27
N TRP A 266 19.88 20.94 38.79
CA TRP A 266 21.08 20.50 38.08
C TRP A 266 21.58 19.18 38.66
N LEU A 267 22.48 18.53 37.94
CA LEU A 267 23.18 17.35 38.41
C LEU A 267 24.55 17.75 38.97
N GLU A 268 24.89 17.26 40.16
CA GLU A 268 26.24 17.30 40.72
C GLU A 268 26.62 15.86 41.11
N GLN A 269 27.64 15.30 40.46
CA GLN A 269 28.07 13.90 40.69
C GLN A 269 26.94 12.85 40.56
N GLY A 270 25.94 13.09 39.71
CA GLY A 270 24.79 12.19 39.51
C GLY A 270 23.67 12.33 40.54
N GLU A 271 23.77 13.27 41.48
CA GLU A 271 22.69 13.66 42.38
C GLU A 271 21.92 14.86 41.84
N ILE A 272 20.61 14.90 42.09
CA ILE A 272 19.75 16.01 41.68
C ILE A 272 19.74 17.06 42.79
N LEU A 273 20.28 18.23 42.50
CA LEU A 273 20.20 19.42 43.35
C LEU A 273 19.18 20.40 42.78
N TYR A 274 18.54 21.18 43.66
CA TYR A 274 17.67 22.26 43.24
C TYR A 274 17.71 23.46 44.18
N SER A 275 17.41 24.64 43.64
CA SER A 275 17.25 25.88 44.38
C SER A 275 16.00 26.64 43.93
N VAL A 276 15.60 27.61 44.74
CA VAL A 276 14.46 28.50 44.48
C VAL A 276 14.89 29.94 44.57
N PHE A 277 14.43 30.74 43.63
CA PHE A 277 14.65 32.18 43.61
C PHE A 277 13.58 32.89 44.44
N ASP A 278 13.99 33.83 45.29
CA ASP A 278 13.07 34.63 46.12
C ASP A 278 12.83 36.06 45.60
N ASN A 279 13.21 36.32 44.33
CA ASN A 279 13.21 37.60 43.62
C ASN A 279 14.37 38.55 43.94
N GLU A 280 15.18 38.24 44.95
CA GLU A 280 16.40 38.99 45.27
C GLU A 280 17.65 38.11 45.15
N LYS A 281 17.55 36.85 45.54
CA LYS A 281 18.65 35.89 45.46
C LYS A 281 18.16 34.44 45.36
N TRP A 282 19.09 33.57 45.01
CA TRP A 282 18.88 32.13 45.11
C TRP A 282 19.05 31.66 46.54
N ARG A 283 18.20 30.72 46.96
CA ARG A 283 18.35 30.07 48.25
C ARG A 283 19.47 29.02 48.20
N LYS A 284 19.83 28.48 49.36
CA LYS A 284 20.75 27.35 49.44
C LYS A 284 20.21 26.17 48.61
N ALA A 285 21.09 25.50 47.89
CA ALA A 285 20.78 24.27 47.17
C ALA A 285 20.29 23.18 48.11
N TYR A 286 19.33 22.40 47.64
CA TYR A 286 18.72 21.27 48.33
C TYR A 286 18.94 20.00 47.52
N HIS A 287 19.25 18.90 48.21
CA HIS A 287 19.30 17.57 47.62
C HIS A 287 17.90 16.98 47.46
N PHE A 288 17.61 16.42 46.29
CA PHE A 288 16.40 15.65 46.04
C PHE A 288 16.69 14.15 46.21
N ASP A 289 16.17 13.59 47.31
CA ASP A 289 16.23 12.14 47.54
C ASP A 289 15.28 11.41 46.59
N ARG A 290 15.87 10.67 45.66
CA ARG A 290 15.20 9.87 44.64
C ARG A 290 15.00 8.40 45.03
N GLY A 291 15.51 7.98 46.19
CA GLY A 291 15.38 6.62 46.71
C GLY A 291 16.21 5.54 45.99
N ASN A 292 16.99 5.91 44.97
CA ASN A 292 17.94 5.02 44.29
C ASN A 292 19.20 5.79 43.84
N GLU A 293 20.28 5.09 43.53
CA GLU A 293 21.55 5.69 43.10
C GLU A 293 21.82 5.49 41.59
N LEU A 294 20.80 5.10 40.82
CA LEU A 294 20.93 4.83 39.39
C LEU A 294 21.43 6.08 38.62
N PRO A 295 22.28 5.98 37.60
CA PRO A 295 22.62 7.14 36.78
C PRO A 295 21.37 7.81 36.21
N VAL A 296 21.35 9.14 36.18
CA VAL A 296 20.28 9.94 35.59
C VAL A 296 20.85 10.85 34.51
N SER A 297 20.05 11.13 33.49
CA SER A 297 20.39 12.06 32.41
C SER A 297 19.16 12.85 31.98
N ARG A 298 19.36 13.89 31.19
CA ARG A 298 18.33 14.81 30.73
C ARG A 298 17.66 14.28 29.48
N TYR A 299 16.34 14.20 29.54
CA TYR A 299 15.48 13.80 28.44
C TYR A 299 14.57 14.96 28.03
N ASN A 300 14.30 15.04 26.72
CA ASN A 300 13.22 15.88 26.22
C ASN A 300 11.92 15.08 26.29
N CYS A 301 10.91 15.63 26.96
CA CYS A 301 9.70 14.90 27.30
C CYS A 301 8.44 15.61 26.78
N PHE A 302 7.50 14.82 26.28
CA PHE A 302 6.10 15.21 26.13
C PHE A 302 5.27 14.39 27.11
N ILE A 303 4.54 15.04 28.01
CA ILE A 303 3.74 14.35 29.04
C ILE A 303 2.28 14.79 28.91
N CYS A 304 1.39 13.80 28.73
CA CYS A 304 -0.04 14.00 28.85
C CYS A 304 -0.41 14.17 30.33
N SER A 305 -0.99 15.32 30.71
CA SER A 305 -1.31 15.59 32.12
C SER A 305 -2.58 14.86 32.57
N ASP A 306 -2.51 14.17 33.72
CA ASP A 306 -3.67 13.54 34.36
C ASP A 306 -4.82 14.55 34.54
N GLY A 307 -5.89 14.35 33.76
CA GLY A 307 -7.11 15.16 33.82
C GLY A 307 -7.18 16.36 32.86
N GLY A 308 -6.24 16.53 31.93
CA GLY A 308 -6.28 17.57 30.90
C GLY A 308 -5.84 17.08 29.53
N SER A 309 -6.58 17.44 28.48
CA SER A 309 -6.31 17.12 27.06
C SER A 309 -5.14 17.91 26.45
N SER A 310 -4.16 18.33 27.25
CA SER A 310 -3.05 19.16 26.77
C SER A 310 -1.73 18.47 27.03
N ILE A 311 -0.95 18.26 25.97
CA ILE A 311 0.39 17.67 26.09
C ILE A 311 1.38 18.79 26.41
N LYS A 312 2.22 18.56 27.42
CA LYS A 312 3.25 19.53 27.82
C LYS A 312 4.63 19.07 27.41
N ALA A 313 5.27 19.83 26.53
CA ALA A 313 6.71 19.73 26.28
C ALA A 313 7.47 20.24 27.52
N MET A 314 8.43 19.46 28.00
CA MET A 314 9.32 19.86 29.10
C MET A 314 10.61 19.05 29.06
N LYS A 315 11.63 19.52 29.77
CA LYS A 315 12.83 18.73 30.06
C LYS A 315 12.69 18.08 31.44
N ALA A 316 13.14 16.84 31.56
CA ALA A 316 13.11 16.08 32.81
C ALA A 316 14.36 15.21 32.94
N TYR A 317 14.64 14.72 34.16
CA TYR A 317 15.66 13.69 34.35
C TYR A 317 15.01 12.31 34.30
N ALA A 318 15.70 11.33 33.75
CA ALA A 318 15.28 9.93 33.86
C ALA A 318 16.48 9.02 34.11
N THR A 319 16.22 7.87 34.74
CA THR A 319 17.24 6.80 34.87
C THR A 319 17.43 6.09 33.55
N ASP A 320 18.66 5.62 33.28
CA ASP A 320 18.90 4.75 32.14
C ASP A 320 18.32 3.35 32.38
N GLU A 321 17.94 2.66 31.31
CA GLU A 321 17.28 1.34 31.30
C GLU A 321 17.95 0.26 32.17
N PRO A 322 17.19 -0.73 32.70
CA PRO A 322 15.88 -1.23 32.26
C PRO A 322 14.64 -0.68 33.01
N ASP A 323 14.80 -0.15 34.22
CA ASP A 323 13.71 0.44 35.01
C ASP A 323 13.75 1.97 34.86
N LEU A 324 13.06 2.48 33.84
CA LEU A 324 13.01 3.92 33.56
C LEU A 324 12.14 4.64 34.61
N TYR A 325 12.77 5.47 35.44
CA TYR A 325 12.11 6.36 36.38
C TYR A 325 12.19 7.79 35.89
N LEU A 326 11.04 8.41 35.62
CA LEU A 326 10.96 9.79 35.16
C LEU A 326 10.81 10.76 36.34
N PHE A 327 11.76 11.67 36.47
CA PHE A 327 11.81 12.71 37.49
C PHE A 327 11.44 14.07 36.90
N VAL A 328 10.15 14.42 37.01
CA VAL A 328 9.65 15.70 36.52
C VAL A 328 10.07 16.81 37.48
N PRO A 329 10.68 17.92 37.03
CA PRO A 329 11.19 18.97 37.93
C PRO A 329 10.19 19.52 38.94
N SER A 330 8.91 19.55 38.56
CA SER A 330 7.83 19.97 39.45
C SER A 330 7.70 19.09 40.72
N GLN A 331 8.10 17.81 40.68
CA GLN A 331 7.99 16.88 41.81
C GLN A 331 8.99 17.22 42.94
N PHE A 332 10.14 17.79 42.60
CA PHE A 332 11.20 18.15 43.57
C PHE A 332 10.70 19.10 44.66
N VAL A 333 9.71 19.93 44.32
CA VAL A 333 9.14 20.96 45.20
C VAL A 333 8.05 20.41 46.13
N ILE A 334 7.36 19.32 45.77
CA ILE A 334 6.19 18.79 46.52
C ILE A 334 6.61 18.13 47.84
N ASN A 335 7.70 17.36 47.83
CA ASN A 335 8.20 16.62 49.00
C ASN A 335 8.54 17.54 50.20
N ARG A 336 8.69 18.85 50.00
CA ARG A 336 8.95 19.80 51.08
C ARG A 336 7.70 20.22 51.86
N LYS A 337 6.50 20.20 51.27
CA LYS A 337 5.28 20.59 52.00
C LYS A 337 4.93 19.60 53.12
N GLU A 338 5.41 18.35 53.03
CA GLU A 338 5.23 17.35 54.09
C GLU A 338 6.30 17.44 55.20
N SER A 339 7.50 17.97 54.92
CA SER A 339 8.58 18.10 55.91
C SER A 339 8.58 19.43 56.71
N LEU A 340 7.79 20.42 56.31
CA LEU A 340 7.74 21.74 56.97
C LEU A 340 6.80 21.83 58.19
N LYS A 341 6.41 20.72 58.82
CA LYS A 341 5.65 20.76 60.09
C LYS A 341 6.51 21.10 61.32
N ASP A 342 7.85 21.06 61.22
CA ASP A 342 8.73 21.11 62.41
C ASP A 342 9.57 22.38 62.62
N GLU A 343 9.38 23.45 61.86
CA GLU A 343 10.04 24.74 62.16
C GLU A 343 9.05 25.90 62.27
N ARG A 344 8.23 25.87 63.32
CA ARG A 344 7.64 27.09 63.89
C ARG A 344 8.65 27.74 64.82
N ILE A 345 9.42 28.67 64.25
CA ILE A 345 10.30 29.58 64.98
C ILE A 345 9.45 30.39 65.98
N LYS A 346 9.77 30.25 67.27
CA LYS A 346 9.43 31.22 68.32
C LYS A 346 10.15 32.54 67.98
N VAL A 347 9.41 33.53 67.52
CA VAL A 347 9.86 34.92 67.62
C VAL A 347 9.02 35.57 68.70
N THR A 348 9.69 35.82 69.82
CA THR A 348 9.25 36.63 70.95
C THR A 348 8.81 38.01 70.49
N GLU A 349 7.63 38.40 70.94
CA GLU A 349 7.13 39.77 70.93
C GLU A 349 8.03 40.64 71.82
N ASP A 350 8.46 41.79 71.31
CA ASP A 350 8.65 42.99 72.11
C ASP A 350 8.26 44.22 71.29
N LEU A 351 7.54 45.12 71.96
CA LEU A 351 6.83 46.29 71.44
C LEU A 351 7.77 47.47 71.13
N SER A 352 7.55 48.18 70.00
CA SER A 352 7.47 49.66 69.98
C SER A 352 7.04 50.21 68.60
N SER A 353 6.39 51.38 68.62
CA SER A 353 6.01 52.28 67.49
C SER A 353 4.70 51.99 66.74
N GLU A 354 3.64 52.75 67.09
CA GLU A 354 2.37 52.88 66.34
C GLU A 354 2.58 53.28 64.86
N GLY A 355 3.72 53.87 64.50
CA GLY A 355 4.08 54.17 63.11
C GLY A 355 4.37 52.93 62.26
N GLU A 356 4.89 51.86 62.88
CA GLU A 356 5.21 50.60 62.19
C GLU A 356 3.97 49.72 61.95
N GLU A 357 2.97 49.78 62.83
CA GLU A 357 1.68 49.10 62.60
C GLU A 357 0.92 49.73 61.43
N VAL A 358 0.90 51.05 61.32
CA VAL A 358 0.26 51.75 60.19
C VAL A 358 0.98 51.45 58.88
N GLN A 359 2.32 51.35 58.89
CA GLN A 359 3.09 50.92 57.71
C GLN A 359 2.85 49.44 57.36
N ARG A 360 2.79 48.54 58.35
CA ARG A 360 2.43 47.13 58.14
C ARG A 360 1.03 46.97 57.56
N LEU A 361 0.05 47.74 58.05
CA LEU A 361 -1.32 47.75 57.54
C LEU A 361 -1.39 48.31 56.11
N LYS A 362 -0.63 49.36 55.79
CA LYS A 362 -0.51 49.87 54.41
C LYS A 362 0.11 48.84 53.46
N LEU A 363 1.18 48.17 53.87
CA LEU A 363 1.79 47.08 53.10
C LEU A 363 0.81 45.92 52.87
N LYS A 364 0.05 45.55 53.91
CA LYS A 364 -0.97 44.50 53.82
C LYS A 364 -2.12 44.91 52.89
N LEU A 365 -2.57 46.16 52.94
CA LEU A 365 -3.59 46.70 52.03
C LEU A 365 -3.10 46.73 50.58
N SER A 366 -1.85 47.12 50.34
CA SER A 366 -1.24 47.08 49.01
C SER A 366 -1.14 45.65 48.47
N ARG A 367 -0.77 44.68 49.32
CA ARG A 367 -0.78 43.25 48.95
C ARG A 367 -2.19 42.77 48.59
N MET A 368 -3.20 43.10 49.40
CA MET A 368 -4.59 42.70 49.13
C MET A 368 -5.13 43.34 47.84
N LYS A 369 -4.76 44.58 47.52
CA LYS A 369 -5.13 45.21 46.23
C LYS A 369 -4.47 44.51 45.04
N LEU A 370 -3.21 44.11 45.19
CA LEU A 370 -2.49 43.37 44.15
C LEU A 370 -3.13 41.99 43.95
N GLU A 371 -3.45 41.28 45.04
CA GLU A 371 -4.12 39.99 45.03
C GLU A 371 -5.52 40.06 44.39
N LYS A 372 -6.28 41.12 44.69
CA LYS A 372 -7.57 41.36 44.03
C LYS A 372 -7.41 41.52 42.51
N LYS A 373 -6.45 42.34 42.07
CA LYS A 373 -6.18 42.54 40.63
C LYS A 373 -5.76 41.24 39.94
N ASP A 374 -4.99 40.41 40.64
CA ASP A 374 -4.57 39.10 40.15
C ASP A 374 -5.73 38.11 40.03
N LEU A 375 -6.65 38.12 41.00
CA LEU A 375 -7.87 37.32 40.95
C LEU A 375 -8.80 37.80 39.83
N GLU A 376 -8.93 39.10 39.61
CA GLU A 376 -9.68 39.68 38.48
C GLU A 376 -9.08 39.23 37.13
N ASN A 377 -7.76 39.34 36.95
CA ASN A 377 -7.08 38.84 35.75
C ASN A 377 -7.27 37.32 35.56
N LYS A 378 -7.29 36.54 36.65
CA LYS A 378 -7.51 35.10 36.59
C LYS A 378 -8.96 34.77 36.21
N ILE A 379 -9.93 35.54 36.70
CA ILE A 379 -11.34 35.42 36.31
C ILE A 379 -11.48 35.74 34.81
N ASP A 380 -10.84 36.79 34.31
CA ASP A 380 -10.89 37.15 32.89
C ASP A 380 -10.24 36.08 32.00
N SER A 381 -9.09 35.56 32.40
CA SER A 381 -8.42 34.45 31.72
C SER A 381 -9.31 33.19 31.69
N LEU A 382 -9.90 32.82 32.83
CA LEU A 382 -10.81 31.68 32.93
C LEU A 382 -12.07 31.88 32.06
N ASN A 383 -12.62 33.09 32.01
CA ASN A 383 -13.76 33.42 31.16
C ASN A 383 -13.41 33.33 29.67
N MET A 384 -12.21 33.78 29.26
CA MET A 384 -11.73 33.59 27.89
C MET A 384 -11.56 32.10 27.55
N GLN A 385 -10.97 31.32 28.46
CA GLN A 385 -10.83 29.87 28.27
C GLN A 385 -12.20 29.19 28.16
N LEU A 386 -13.16 29.58 28.99
CA LEU A 386 -14.51 29.03 28.97
C LEU A 386 -15.25 29.37 27.67
N LYS A 387 -15.10 30.61 27.16
CA LYS A 387 -15.63 31.00 25.85
C LYS A 387 -14.99 30.22 24.70
N LYS A 388 -13.67 29.97 24.75
CA LYS A 388 -12.96 29.15 23.76
C LYS A 388 -13.46 27.70 23.80
N ARG A 389 -13.63 27.12 25.00
CA ARG A 389 -14.19 25.77 25.17
C ARG A 389 -15.61 25.64 24.64
N LEU A 390 -16.48 26.62 24.90
CA LEU A 390 -17.85 26.63 24.36
C LEU A 390 -17.86 26.63 22.83
N LYS A 391 -16.92 27.35 22.19
CA LYS A 391 -16.77 27.33 20.74
C LYS A 391 -16.32 25.96 20.23
N SER A 392 -15.32 25.35 20.87
CA SER A 392 -14.85 24.01 20.51
C SER A 392 -15.93 22.94 20.71
N ILE A 393 -16.75 23.03 21.75
CA ILE A 393 -17.89 22.13 21.95
C ILE A 393 -18.86 22.22 20.79
N HIS A 394 -19.18 23.43 20.32
CA HIS A 394 -20.05 23.61 19.17
C HIS A 394 -19.46 23.03 17.88
N GLU A 395 -18.16 23.21 17.65
CA GLU A 395 -17.43 22.62 16.52
C GLU A 395 -17.46 21.08 16.57
N TYR A 396 -17.27 20.48 17.76
CA TYR A 396 -17.40 19.04 17.95
C TYR A 396 -18.82 18.52 17.76
N GLU A 397 -19.85 19.27 18.18
CA GLU A 397 -21.25 18.91 17.92
C GLU A 397 -21.54 18.87 16.41
N GLU A 398 -21.08 19.86 15.66
CA GLU A 398 -21.22 19.87 14.20
C GLU A 398 -20.48 18.70 13.54
N GLU A 399 -19.27 18.40 13.99
CA GLU A 399 -18.48 17.27 13.49
C GLU A 399 -19.14 15.92 13.83
N PHE A 400 -19.68 15.79 15.04
CA PHE A 400 -20.43 14.61 15.47
C PHE A 400 -21.66 14.38 14.59
N VAL A 401 -22.41 15.44 14.27
CA VAL A 401 -23.56 15.34 13.33
C VAL A 401 -23.10 14.87 11.95
N ARG A 402 -21.97 15.37 11.44
CA ARG A 402 -21.39 14.90 10.16
C ARG A 402 -21.00 13.43 10.22
N LEU A 403 -20.36 12.97 11.30
CA LEU A 403 -19.96 11.58 11.50
C LEU A 403 -21.16 10.63 11.58
N VAL A 404 -22.24 11.04 12.26
CA VAL A 404 -23.48 10.25 12.34
C VAL A 404 -24.10 10.08 10.95
N GLU A 405 -24.12 11.12 10.13
CA GLU A 405 -24.66 11.04 8.76
C GLU A 405 -23.76 10.19 7.85
N GLN A 406 -22.43 10.28 7.98
CA GLN A 406 -21.51 9.40 7.26
C GLN A 406 -21.70 7.93 7.65
N LYS A 407 -21.88 7.65 8.94
CA LYS A 407 -22.17 6.30 9.43
C LYS A 407 -23.48 5.77 8.85
N ARG A 408 -24.54 6.59 8.82
CA ARG A 408 -25.84 6.21 8.23
C ARG A 408 -25.68 5.83 6.75
N LYS A 409 -24.93 6.61 5.96
CA LYS A 409 -24.62 6.30 4.56
C LYS A 409 -23.79 5.02 4.41
N ALA A 410 -22.84 4.78 5.30
CA ALA A 410 -22.05 3.54 5.29
C ALA A 410 -22.92 2.31 5.58
N ASP A 411 -23.84 2.40 6.54
CA ASP A 411 -24.78 1.32 6.87
C ASP A 411 -25.76 1.03 5.70
N GLU A 412 -26.23 2.07 5.00
CA GLU A 412 -27.03 1.92 3.78
C GLU A 412 -26.24 1.21 2.66
N ASN A 413 -24.99 1.64 2.41
CA ASN A 413 -24.11 1.01 1.42
C ASN A 413 -23.81 -0.46 1.77
N TYR A 414 -23.65 -0.77 3.07
CA TYR A 414 -23.42 -2.13 3.53
C TYR A 414 -24.63 -3.04 3.26
N LYS A 415 -25.86 -2.54 3.45
CA LYS A 415 -27.08 -3.28 3.07
C LYS A 415 -27.14 -3.58 1.58
N VAL A 416 -26.83 -2.59 0.73
CA VAL A 416 -26.76 -2.79 -0.73
C VAL A 416 -25.71 -3.84 -1.09
N PHE A 417 -24.55 -3.82 -0.42
CA PHE A 417 -23.51 -4.82 -0.63
C PHE A 417 -23.96 -6.24 -0.26
N LEU A 418 -24.67 -6.41 0.87
CA LEU A 418 -25.22 -7.70 1.26
C LEU A 418 -26.25 -8.23 0.25
N GLU A 419 -27.14 -7.38 -0.25
CA GLU A 419 -28.10 -7.75 -1.31
C GLU A 419 -27.38 -8.16 -2.60
N LEU A 420 -26.34 -7.43 -2.99
CA LEU A 420 -25.51 -7.77 -4.16
C LEU A 420 -24.82 -9.13 -3.98
N GLN A 421 -24.26 -9.38 -2.80
CA GLN A 421 -23.61 -10.65 -2.48
C GLN A 421 -24.59 -11.83 -2.59
N GLN A 422 -25.80 -11.70 -2.03
CA GLN A 422 -26.84 -12.72 -2.13
C GLN A 422 -27.27 -12.96 -3.58
N ASN A 423 -27.39 -11.90 -4.38
CA ASN A 423 -27.74 -12.01 -5.80
C ASN A 423 -26.64 -12.71 -6.62
N ILE A 424 -25.37 -12.41 -6.34
CA ILE A 424 -24.24 -13.10 -6.98
C ILE A 424 -24.25 -14.58 -6.61
N GLN A 425 -24.48 -14.92 -5.34
CA GLN A 425 -24.52 -16.30 -4.89
C GLN A 425 -25.65 -17.10 -5.56
N LYS A 426 -26.87 -16.53 -5.65
CA LYS A 426 -27.98 -17.15 -6.40
C LYS A 426 -27.67 -17.34 -7.88
N LYS A 427 -27.03 -16.35 -8.53
CA LYS A 427 -26.61 -16.48 -9.93
C LYS A 427 -25.60 -17.60 -10.12
N LEU A 428 -24.62 -17.70 -9.22
CA LEU A 428 -23.60 -18.75 -9.26
C LEU A 428 -24.22 -20.14 -9.11
N GLU A 429 -25.15 -20.32 -8.18
CA GLU A 429 -25.89 -21.58 -8.00
C GLU A 429 -26.68 -21.96 -9.26
N ASN A 430 -27.37 -20.99 -9.88
CA ASN A 430 -28.09 -21.22 -11.13
C ASN A 430 -27.16 -21.61 -12.28
N THR A 431 -26.02 -20.92 -12.44
CA THR A 431 -25.03 -21.24 -13.47
C THR A 431 -24.43 -22.63 -13.25
N ASN A 432 -24.14 -23.01 -12.00
CA ASN A 432 -23.66 -24.35 -11.69
C ASN A 432 -24.68 -25.43 -12.04
N LYS A 433 -25.97 -25.17 -11.81
CA LYS A 433 -27.05 -26.09 -12.19
C LYS A 433 -27.13 -26.26 -13.71
N GLN A 434 -27.10 -25.16 -14.47
CA GLN A 434 -27.09 -25.20 -15.93
C GLN A 434 -25.86 -25.97 -16.47
N LEU A 435 -24.69 -25.75 -15.88
CA LEU A 435 -23.46 -26.44 -16.27
C LEU A 435 -23.55 -27.95 -16.03
N LEU A 436 -24.20 -28.36 -14.93
CA LEU A 436 -24.44 -29.78 -14.66
C LEU A 436 -25.40 -30.40 -15.68
N GLU A 437 -26.46 -29.68 -16.06
CA GLU A 437 -27.40 -30.11 -17.12
C GLU A 437 -26.69 -30.25 -18.47
N GLU A 438 -25.86 -29.27 -18.86
CA GLU A 438 -25.07 -29.34 -20.10
C GLU A 438 -24.07 -30.50 -20.10
N ARG A 439 -23.43 -30.79 -18.95
CA ARG A 439 -22.54 -31.96 -18.82
C ARG A 439 -23.28 -33.27 -19.04
N ASN A 440 -24.50 -33.39 -18.52
CA ASN A 440 -25.32 -34.59 -18.70
C ASN A 440 -25.74 -34.75 -20.16
N VAL A 441 -26.16 -33.65 -20.82
CA VAL A 441 -26.49 -33.66 -22.25
C VAL A 441 -25.27 -34.04 -23.09
N LYS A 442 -24.10 -33.47 -22.79
CA LYS A 442 -22.85 -33.80 -23.49
C LYS A 442 -22.53 -35.30 -23.37
N ALA A 443 -22.63 -35.88 -22.18
CA ALA A 443 -22.39 -37.31 -21.98
C ALA A 443 -23.37 -38.18 -22.78
N SER A 444 -24.65 -37.77 -22.87
CA SER A 444 -25.65 -38.46 -23.70
C SER A 444 -25.28 -38.42 -25.18
N ILE A 445 -24.92 -37.24 -25.70
CA ILE A 445 -24.51 -37.07 -27.10
C ILE A 445 -23.24 -37.86 -27.41
N GLU A 446 -22.26 -37.89 -26.51
CA GLU A 446 -21.04 -38.69 -26.69
C GLU A 446 -21.32 -40.18 -26.78
N ASN A 447 -22.27 -40.69 -25.98
CA ASN A 447 -22.72 -42.09 -26.06
C ASN A 447 -23.44 -42.38 -27.39
N GLU A 448 -24.40 -41.55 -27.79
CA GLU A 448 -25.09 -41.70 -29.08
C GLU A 448 -24.12 -41.65 -30.26
N LEU A 449 -23.16 -40.73 -30.24
CA LEU A 449 -22.13 -40.61 -31.27
C LEU A 449 -21.26 -41.87 -31.37
N LYS A 450 -20.99 -42.53 -30.23
CA LYS A 450 -20.28 -43.81 -30.21
C LYS A 450 -21.11 -44.91 -30.88
N GLU A 451 -22.39 -45.03 -30.56
CA GLU A 451 -23.29 -45.99 -31.21
C GLU A 451 -23.40 -45.76 -32.72
N TYR A 452 -23.52 -44.49 -33.15
CA TYR A 452 -23.54 -44.15 -34.57
C TYR A 452 -22.24 -44.51 -35.28
N LYS A 453 -21.08 -44.31 -34.64
CA LYS A 453 -19.78 -44.73 -35.18
C LYS A 453 -19.72 -46.24 -35.38
N GLU A 454 -20.18 -47.01 -34.39
CA GLU A 454 -20.22 -48.48 -34.47
C GLU A 454 -21.15 -48.96 -35.61
N LYS A 455 -22.36 -48.40 -35.71
CA LYS A 455 -23.28 -48.68 -36.83
C LYS A 455 -22.69 -48.33 -38.18
N ASN A 456 -21.99 -47.19 -38.28
CA ASN A 456 -21.40 -46.74 -39.54
C ASN A 456 -20.22 -47.65 -39.97
N ILE A 457 -19.44 -48.20 -39.03
CA ILE A 457 -18.44 -49.23 -39.32
C ILE A 457 -19.11 -50.48 -39.90
N LEU A 458 -20.20 -50.94 -39.28
CA LEU A 458 -20.94 -52.12 -39.75
C LEU A 458 -21.53 -51.92 -41.15
N ILE A 459 -22.14 -50.75 -41.41
CA ILE A 459 -22.68 -50.42 -42.73
C ILE A 459 -21.56 -50.38 -43.78
N LYS A 460 -20.40 -49.79 -43.46
CA LYS A 460 -19.25 -49.79 -44.38
C LYS A 460 -18.80 -51.21 -44.74
N GLN A 461 -18.72 -52.10 -43.75
CA GLN A 461 -18.40 -53.52 -43.99
C GLN A 461 -19.45 -54.20 -44.88
N GLN A 462 -20.74 -53.93 -44.66
CA GLN A 462 -21.80 -54.48 -45.51
C GLN A 462 -21.73 -53.96 -46.95
N VAL A 463 -21.48 -52.67 -47.14
CA VAL A 463 -21.31 -52.07 -48.48
C VAL A 463 -20.12 -52.70 -49.20
N GLU A 464 -19.01 -52.92 -48.49
CA GLU A 464 -17.83 -53.58 -49.06
C GLU A 464 -18.13 -55.02 -49.48
N MET A 465 -18.80 -55.82 -48.64
CA MET A 465 -19.26 -57.17 -49.01
C MET A 465 -20.18 -57.15 -50.24
N LEU A 466 -21.18 -56.27 -50.27
CA LEU A 466 -22.09 -56.16 -51.41
C LEU A 466 -21.37 -55.71 -52.69
N SER A 467 -20.37 -54.83 -52.57
CA SER A 467 -19.53 -54.42 -53.70
C SER A 467 -18.76 -55.61 -54.27
N THR A 468 -18.13 -56.43 -53.41
CA THR A 468 -17.40 -57.63 -53.85
C THR A 468 -18.32 -58.66 -54.50
N GLU A 469 -19.54 -58.84 -53.98
CA GLU A 469 -20.51 -59.76 -54.57
C GLU A 469 -21.05 -59.25 -55.91
N ASN A 470 -21.31 -57.94 -56.05
CA ASN A 470 -21.68 -57.33 -57.32
C ASN A 470 -20.56 -57.48 -58.36
N GLU A 471 -19.30 -57.33 -57.98
CA GLU A 471 -18.16 -57.59 -58.88
C GLU A 471 -18.10 -59.06 -59.33
N ARG A 472 -18.38 -60.00 -58.41
CA ARG A 472 -18.45 -61.43 -58.72
C ARG A 472 -19.58 -61.74 -59.70
N LEU A 473 -20.79 -61.25 -59.43
CA LEU A 473 -21.95 -61.45 -60.28
C LEU A 473 -21.78 -60.80 -61.65
N ASN A 474 -21.18 -59.61 -61.73
CA ASN A 474 -20.90 -58.97 -63.01
C ASN A 474 -19.92 -59.80 -63.87
N LYS A 475 -18.89 -60.41 -63.26
CA LYS A 475 -18.00 -61.33 -63.98
C LYS A 475 -18.74 -62.57 -64.47
N GLU A 476 -19.64 -63.11 -63.65
CA GLU A 476 -20.47 -64.28 -64.00
C GLU A 476 -21.40 -63.97 -65.18
N ILE A 477 -22.05 -62.79 -65.16
CA ILE A 477 -22.90 -62.29 -66.25
C ILE A 477 -22.10 -62.10 -67.54
N GLU A 478 -20.90 -61.50 -67.49
CA GLU A 478 -20.07 -61.32 -68.68
C GLU A 478 -19.66 -62.68 -69.29
N LEU A 479 -19.29 -63.64 -68.45
CA LEU A 479 -18.92 -64.99 -68.91
C LEU A 479 -20.12 -65.73 -69.53
N GLU A 480 -21.33 -65.52 -69.00
CA GLU A 480 -22.55 -66.09 -69.56
C GLU A 480 -22.96 -65.40 -70.88
N LYS A 481 -22.75 -64.07 -71.00
CA LYS A 481 -22.93 -63.36 -72.28
C LYS A 481 -21.99 -63.88 -73.35
N GLU A 482 -20.71 -64.09 -73.03
CA GLU A 482 -19.73 -64.67 -73.96
C GLU A 482 -20.16 -66.05 -74.44
N ASN A 483 -20.59 -66.93 -73.52
CA ASN A 483 -21.14 -68.25 -73.86
C ASN A 483 -22.39 -68.19 -74.76
N ILE A 484 -23.31 -67.25 -74.48
CA ILE A 484 -24.50 -67.07 -75.32
C ILE A 484 -24.11 -66.56 -76.71
N GLN A 485 -23.16 -65.62 -76.79
CA GLN A 485 -22.65 -65.08 -78.03
C GLN A 485 -22.05 -66.20 -78.90
N GLU A 486 -21.21 -67.04 -78.31
CA GLU A 486 -20.59 -68.19 -78.98
C GLU A 486 -21.64 -69.17 -79.53
N LYS A 487 -22.65 -69.52 -78.72
CA LYS A 487 -23.77 -70.37 -79.18
C LYS A 487 -24.58 -69.73 -80.32
N LEU A 488 -24.73 -68.41 -80.30
CA LEU A 488 -25.48 -67.67 -81.32
C LEU A 488 -24.71 -67.62 -82.65
N GLU A 489 -23.38 -67.53 -82.59
CA GLU A 489 -22.49 -67.69 -83.75
C GLU A 489 -22.56 -69.11 -84.32
N GLU A 490 -22.51 -70.14 -83.48
CA GLU A 490 -22.66 -71.54 -83.89
C GLU A 490 -24.01 -71.78 -84.59
N LEU A 491 -25.11 -71.29 -84.00
CA LEU A 491 -26.44 -71.41 -84.58
C LEU A 491 -26.57 -70.70 -85.94
N ASN A 492 -25.98 -69.51 -86.07
CA ASN A 492 -25.97 -68.77 -87.34
C ASN A 492 -25.19 -69.52 -88.43
N THR A 493 -24.10 -70.19 -88.04
CA THR A 493 -23.29 -71.02 -88.95
C THR A 493 -24.11 -72.20 -89.46
N ASN A 494 -24.77 -72.92 -88.55
CA ASN A 494 -25.67 -74.03 -88.90
C ASN A 494 -26.83 -73.58 -89.79
N LEU A 495 -27.43 -72.41 -89.52
CA LEU A 495 -28.51 -71.86 -90.35
C LEU A 495 -28.03 -71.53 -91.78
N LEU A 496 -26.78 -71.07 -91.92
CA LEU A 496 -26.18 -70.80 -93.23
C LEU A 496 -25.96 -72.09 -94.02
N GLU A 497 -25.51 -73.15 -93.35
CA GLU A 497 -25.39 -74.48 -93.94
C GLU A 497 -26.74 -75.04 -94.40
N GLU A 498 -27.77 -74.96 -93.56
CA GLU A 498 -29.14 -75.37 -93.93
C GLU A 498 -29.68 -74.60 -95.13
N ARG A 499 -29.41 -73.29 -95.21
CA ARG A 499 -29.77 -72.47 -96.37
C ARG A 499 -29.07 -72.92 -97.65
N ASN A 500 -27.79 -73.27 -97.57
CA ASN A 500 -27.02 -73.77 -98.70
C ASN A 500 -27.55 -75.14 -99.16
N ILE A 501 -27.86 -76.04 -98.22
CA ILE A 501 -28.49 -77.34 -98.51
C ILE A 501 -29.86 -77.12 -99.19
N LYS A 502 -30.68 -76.21 -98.65
CA LYS A 502 -31.99 -75.89 -99.22
C LYS A 502 -31.87 -75.37 -100.65
N ALA A 503 -30.92 -74.47 -100.92
CA ALA A 503 -30.67 -73.96 -102.27
C ALA A 503 -30.25 -75.08 -103.24
N SER A 504 -29.44 -76.04 -102.78
CA SER A 504 -29.05 -77.22 -103.56
C SER A 504 -30.26 -78.09 -103.91
N ILE A 505 -31.11 -78.40 -102.93
CA ILE A 505 -32.34 -79.20 -103.12
C ILE A 505 -33.31 -78.49 -104.08
N GLU A 506 -33.47 -77.17 -103.96
CA GLU A 506 -34.33 -76.39 -104.87
C GLU A 506 -33.84 -76.43 -106.32
N SER A 507 -32.52 -76.47 -106.54
CA SER A 507 -31.90 -76.65 -107.86
C SER A 507 -32.18 -78.05 -108.42
N GLU A 508 -31.93 -79.10 -107.64
CA GLU A 508 -32.19 -80.49 -108.05
C GLU A 508 -33.67 -80.73 -108.36
N LEU A 509 -34.58 -80.13 -107.57
CA LEU A 509 -36.02 -80.27 -107.77
C LEU A 509 -36.51 -79.54 -109.04
N LYS A 510 -35.79 -78.51 -109.48
CA LYS A 510 -36.05 -77.82 -110.75
C LYS A 510 -35.63 -78.68 -111.94
N GLU A 511 -34.44 -79.28 -111.91
CA GLU A 511 -33.98 -80.25 -112.92
C GLU A 511 -34.97 -81.42 -113.03
N CYS A 512 -35.39 -81.99 -111.90
CA CYS A 512 -36.30 -83.13 -111.89
C CYS A 512 -37.70 -82.77 -112.44
N LYS A 513 -38.17 -81.53 -112.25
CA LYS A 513 -39.41 -81.03 -112.89
C LYS A 513 -39.28 -80.88 -114.40
N GLU A 514 -38.12 -80.42 -114.88
CA GLU A 514 -37.84 -80.29 -116.30
C GLU A 514 -37.80 -81.68 -116.98
N GLU A 515 -37.12 -82.66 -116.36
CA GLU A 515 -37.15 -84.07 -116.79
C GLU A 515 -38.56 -84.66 -116.82
N ASN A 516 -39.36 -84.43 -115.77
CA ASN A 516 -40.71 -84.98 -115.69
C ASN A 516 -41.64 -84.37 -116.76
N SER A 517 -41.40 -83.13 -117.20
CA SER A 517 -42.13 -82.52 -118.33
C SER A 517 -41.78 -83.19 -119.68
N LEU A 518 -40.50 -83.53 -119.87
CA LEU A 518 -39.98 -84.24 -121.04
C LEU A 518 -40.55 -85.67 -121.12
N ILE A 519 -40.58 -86.38 -119.98
CA ILE A 519 -41.18 -87.72 -119.88
C ILE A 519 -42.68 -87.66 -120.21
N LYS A 520 -43.40 -86.65 -119.70
CA LYS A 520 -44.83 -86.47 -120.01
C LYS A 520 -45.07 -86.31 -121.52
N GLN A 521 -44.27 -85.50 -122.20
CA GLN A 521 -44.35 -85.33 -123.66
C GLN A 521 -44.08 -86.65 -124.41
N GLN A 522 -43.11 -87.45 -123.98
CA GLN A 522 -42.83 -88.75 -124.60
C GLN A 522 -43.97 -89.75 -124.42
N VAL A 523 -44.58 -89.81 -123.24
CA VAL A 523 -45.73 -90.70 -122.97
C VAL A 523 -46.94 -90.32 -123.82
N GLU A 524 -47.15 -89.02 -124.05
CA GLU A 524 -48.26 -88.51 -124.86
C GLU A 524 -48.09 -88.89 -126.36
N MET A 525 -46.87 -88.77 -126.91
CA MET A 525 -46.57 -89.26 -128.26
C MET A 525 -46.77 -90.77 -128.40
N MET A 526 -46.31 -91.58 -127.43
CA MET A 526 -46.49 -93.04 -127.47
C MET A 526 -47.96 -93.46 -127.38
N SER A 527 -48.79 -92.70 -126.67
CA SER A 527 -50.23 -92.95 -126.56
C SER A 527 -50.96 -92.74 -127.89
N GLU A 528 -50.59 -91.70 -128.64
CA GLU A 528 -51.14 -91.44 -129.97
C GLU A 528 -50.70 -92.49 -131.00
N GLU A 529 -49.45 -92.95 -130.92
CA GLU A 529 -48.93 -94.00 -131.80
C GLU A 529 -49.59 -95.37 -131.52
N ASN A 530 -49.82 -95.72 -130.24
CA ASN A 530 -50.59 -96.91 -129.87
C ASN A 530 -52.03 -96.86 -130.38
N LYS A 531 -52.69 -95.69 -130.35
CA LYS A 531 -54.04 -95.53 -130.93
C LYS A 531 -54.05 -95.71 -132.45
N ARG A 532 -52.97 -95.35 -133.14
CA ARG A 532 -52.83 -95.55 -134.60
C ARG A 532 -52.68 -97.04 -134.92
N LEU A 533 -51.78 -97.73 -134.24
CA LEU A 533 -51.50 -99.16 -134.43
C LEU A 533 -52.72 -100.03 -134.11
N ASN A 534 -53.50 -99.70 -133.08
CA ASN A 534 -54.71 -100.47 -132.75
C ASN A 534 -55.79 -100.37 -133.84
N LYS A 535 -55.90 -99.23 -134.54
CA LYS A 535 -56.82 -99.07 -135.66
C LYS A 535 -56.38 -99.86 -136.90
N GLU A 536 -55.08 -99.95 -137.15
CA GLU A 536 -54.50 -100.80 -138.22
C GLU A 536 -54.77 -102.28 -137.95
N LEU A 537 -54.65 -102.72 -136.70
CA LEU A 537 -54.85 -104.12 -136.31
C LEU A 537 -56.32 -104.56 -136.43
N GLU A 538 -57.27 -103.69 -136.13
CA GLU A 538 -58.71 -103.94 -136.35
C GLU A 538 -59.08 -104.02 -137.84
N PHE A 539 -58.42 -103.24 -138.69
CA PHE A 539 -58.63 -103.27 -140.14
C PHE A 539 -58.21 -104.62 -140.74
N GLU A 540 -57.02 -105.12 -140.41
CA GLU A 540 -56.54 -106.43 -140.88
C GLU A 540 -57.38 -107.60 -140.38
N ARG A 541 -57.83 -107.54 -139.11
CA ARG A 541 -58.66 -108.61 -138.51
C ARG A 541 -60.01 -108.74 -139.23
N ASN A 542 -60.58 -107.63 -139.68
CA ASN A 542 -61.81 -107.61 -140.47
C ASN A 542 -61.60 -108.08 -141.91
N GLN A 543 -60.40 -107.90 -142.48
CA GLN A 543 -60.05 -108.37 -143.82
C GLN A 543 -59.90 -109.90 -143.87
N SER A 544 -59.28 -110.51 -142.84
CA SER A 544 -59.10 -111.97 -142.75
C SER A 544 -60.40 -112.76 -142.57
N ILE A 545 -61.43 -112.16 -141.93
CA ILE A 545 -62.75 -112.80 -141.76
C ILE A 545 -63.53 -112.81 -143.09
N MET A 546 -63.32 -111.82 -143.97
CA MET A 546 -64.06 -111.70 -145.23
C MET A 546 -63.61 -112.74 -146.28
N GLU A 547 -62.36 -113.18 -146.27
CA GLU A 547 -61.87 -114.24 -147.16
C GLU A 547 -62.47 -115.62 -146.83
N ARG A 548 -62.92 -115.84 -145.57
CA ARG A 548 -63.60 -117.10 -145.17
C ARG A 548 -65.04 -117.24 -145.71
N LEU A 549 -65.61 -116.24 -146.38
CA LEU A 549 -67.02 -116.26 -146.77
C LEU A 549 -67.32 -116.38 -148.28
N LEU A 550 -66.33 -116.32 -149.20
CA LEU A 550 -66.63 -116.11 -150.64
C LEU A 550 -66.40 -117.27 -151.66
N LYS A 551 -65.90 -118.47 -151.32
CA LYS A 551 -65.80 -119.57 -152.34
C LYS A 551 -66.15 -120.99 -151.85
N ARG A 552 -67.44 -121.20 -151.58
CA ARG A 552 -68.16 -122.49 -151.75
C ARG A 552 -69.32 -122.23 -152.72
N ARG A 553 -69.17 -122.65 -154.00
CA ARG A 553 -70.18 -122.89 -155.08
C ARG A 553 -69.81 -122.22 -156.43
N SER A 554 -69.26 -123.01 -157.36
CA SER A 554 -69.92 -123.38 -158.64
C SER A 554 -68.97 -124.11 -159.62
N ASN A 555 -69.29 -125.38 -159.86
CA ASN A 555 -69.03 -126.33 -160.97
C ASN A 555 -68.32 -125.90 -162.27
N GLY A 556 -67.45 -126.79 -162.77
CA GLY A 556 -67.63 -127.57 -164.01
C GLY A 556 -67.10 -127.02 -165.34
N ILE A 557 -65.87 -127.42 -165.74
CA ILE A 557 -65.52 -128.53 -166.67
C ILE A 557 -64.30 -129.23 -166.06
#